data_AF-A0A2A9NC10-F1
#
_entry.id   AF-A0A2A9NC10-F1
#
_cell.length_a   1.000
_cell.length_b   1.000
_cell.length_c   1.000
_cell.angle_alpha   90.00
_cell.angle_beta   90.00
_cell.angle_gamma   90.00
#
_symmetry.space_group_name_H-M   'P 1'
#
loop_
_entity.id
_entity.type
_entity.pdbx_description
1 polymer ?
#
loop_
_entity_poly.entity_id
_entity_poly.type
_entity_poly.pdbx_seq_one_letter_code
_entity_poly.pdbx_strand_id
1 'polypeptide(L)' 'MNFNANTAELQERAEIIELILHYMHNTPQPQLDDVSYQVLQDLAKVAEKYLTYSAMEICRSFIE' A
#
# COMPACT_ATOMS: atom_id res chain seq x y z
N MET A 1 -20.44 -4.34 -24.52
CA MET A 1 -19.21 -3.58 -24.17
C MET A 1 -18.31 -4.51 -23.38
N ASN A 2 -17.06 -4.65 -23.79
CA ASN A 2 -16.08 -5.49 -23.09
C ASN A 2 -15.50 -4.65 -21.94
N PHE A 3 -15.89 -4.93 -20.69
CA PHE A 3 -15.47 -4.15 -19.51
C PHE A 3 -13.98 -4.32 -19.16
N ASN A 4 -13.31 -5.26 -19.81
CA ASN A 4 -11.99 -5.75 -19.42
C ASN A 4 -10.84 -4.88 -19.94
N ALA A 5 -11.08 -3.96 -20.90
CA ALA A 5 -10.02 -3.15 -21.51
C ALA A 5 -9.45 -2.06 -20.59
N ASN A 6 -10.14 -1.75 -19.48
CA ASN A 6 -9.75 -0.70 -18.53
C ASN A 6 -9.57 -1.22 -17.10
N THR A 7 -9.42 -2.54 -16.92
CA THR A 7 -9.22 -3.13 -15.59
C THR A 7 -7.73 -3.39 -15.38
N ALA A 8 -7.15 -2.84 -14.31
CA ALA A 8 -5.79 -3.16 -13.90
C ALA A 8 -5.79 -4.44 -13.06
N GLU A 9 -4.99 -5.43 -13.45
CA GLU A 9 -4.75 -6.62 -12.63
C GLU A 9 -3.67 -6.32 -11.59
N LEU A 10 -4.01 -6.50 -10.31
CA LEU A 10 -3.12 -6.31 -9.18
C LEU A 10 -2.78 -7.70 -8.61
N GLN A 11 -1.49 -7.95 -8.36
CA GLN A 11 -1.01 -9.23 -7.83
C GLN A 11 -0.83 -9.20 -6.31
N GLU A 12 -0.90 -8.00 -5.74
CA GLU A 12 -0.79 -7.72 -4.32
C GLU A 12 -2.01 -8.25 -3.55
N ARG A 13 -1.80 -8.57 -2.28
CA ARG A 13 -2.89 -8.98 -1.38
C ARG A 13 -3.83 -7.80 -1.17
N ALA A 14 -5.13 -8.09 -1.07
CA ALA A 14 -6.17 -7.06 -0.96
C ALA A 14 -5.92 -6.06 0.19
N GLU A 15 -5.48 -6.54 1.35
CA GLU A 15 -5.15 -5.70 2.50
C GLU A 15 -4.00 -4.71 2.23
N ILE A 16 -3.02 -5.08 1.38
CA ILE A 16 -1.92 -4.19 1.01
C ILE A 16 -2.40 -3.11 0.05
N ILE A 17 -3.28 -3.49 -0.89
CA ILE A 17 -3.92 -2.54 -1.79
C ILE A 17 -4.80 -1.56 -1.02
N GLU A 18 -5.57 -2.03 -0.04
CA GLU A 18 -6.37 -1.16 0.80
C GLU A 18 -5.51 -0.13 1.54
N LEU A 19 -4.42 -0.59 2.18
CA LEU A 19 -3.49 0.31 2.87
C LEU A 19 -2.87 1.34 1.92
N ILE A 20 -2.34 0.93 0.76
CA ILE A 20 -1.70 1.89 -0.16
C ILE A 20 -2.69 2.89 -0.74
N LEU A 21 -3.95 2.48 -0.98
CA LEU A 21 -4.99 3.39 -1.45
C LEU A 21 -5.29 4.48 -0.43
N HIS A 22 -5.24 4.18 0.87
CA HIS A 22 -5.39 5.21 1.92
C HIS A 22 -4.25 6.23 1.90
N TYR A 23 -3.02 5.83 1.54
CA TYR A 23 -1.89 6.75 1.39
C TYR A 23 -1.95 7.59 0.10
N MET A 24 -2.60 7.08 -0.95
CA MET A 24 -2.72 7.76 -2.25
C MET A 24 -3.86 8.78 -2.31
N HIS A 25 -4.94 8.53 -1.58
CA HIS A 25 -6.13 9.37 -1.61
C HIS A 25 -6.12 10.40 -0.49
N ASN A 26 -7.01 11.39 -0.58
CA ASN A 26 -7.24 12.39 0.48
C ASN A 26 -8.01 11.78 1.65
N THR A 27 -7.44 10.74 2.24
CA THR A 27 -7.94 10.04 3.41
C THR A 27 -6.92 10.15 4.55
N PRO A 28 -7.35 10.12 5.82
CA PRO A 28 -6.42 10.00 6.93
C PRO A 28 -5.52 8.78 6.74
N GLN A 29 -4.21 8.97 6.95
CA GLN A 29 -3.25 7.89 6.84
C GLN A 29 -3.51 6.84 7.94
N PRO A 30 -3.51 5.55 7.60
CA PRO A 30 -3.82 4.49 8.55
C PRO A 30 -2.70 4.40 9.60
N GLN A 31 -3.07 4.13 10.85
CA GLN A 31 -2.09 3.79 11.87
C GLN A 31 -1.56 2.38 11.59
N LEU A 32 -0.26 2.17 11.82
CA LEU A 32 0.42 0.91 11.54
C LEU A 32 0.82 0.15 12.81
N ASP A 33 0.44 0.63 13.98
CA ASP A 33 0.90 0.13 15.29
C ASP A 33 0.55 -1.34 15.54
N ASP A 34 -0.59 -1.80 15.00
CA ASP A 34 -1.09 -3.17 15.16
C ASP A 34 -0.88 -4.03 13.89
N VAL A 35 -0.11 -3.53 12.92
CA VAL A 35 0.12 -4.21 11.66
C VAL A 35 1.27 -5.21 11.80
N SER A 36 1.06 -6.44 11.33
CA SER A 36 2.12 -7.46 11.40
C SER A 36 3.34 -7.07 10.57
N TYR A 37 4.52 -7.51 11.01
CA TYR A 37 5.78 -7.27 10.29
C TYR A 37 5.74 -7.70 8.82
N GLN A 38 5.07 -8.82 8.49
CA GLN A 38 4.92 -9.27 7.11
C GLN A 38 4.11 -8.29 6.26
N VAL A 39 3.05 -7.71 6.83
CA VAL A 39 2.23 -6.69 6.16
C VAL A 39 3.02 -5.39 5.98
N LEU A 40 3.82 -4.97 6.98
CA LEU A 40 4.73 -3.83 6.85
C LEU A 40 5.76 -4.02 5.73
N GLN A 41 6.38 -5.19 5.63
CA GLN A 41 7.32 -5.50 4.55
C GLN A 41 6.65 -5.48 3.17
N ASP A 42 5.45 -6.04 3.05
CA ASP A 42 4.74 -6.05 1.78
C ASP A 42 4.25 -4.65 1.39
N LEU A 43 3.79 -3.86 2.37
CA LEU A 43 3.42 -2.45 2.17
C LEU A 43 4.63 -1.63 1.69
N ALA A 44 5.81 -1.82 2.30
CA ALA A 44 7.03 -1.13 1.87
C ALA A 44 7.36 -1.41 0.38
N LYS A 45 7.31 -2.68 -0.04
CA LYS A 45 7.54 -3.08 -1.43
C LYS A 45 6.53 -2.45 -2.39
N VAL A 46 5.26 -2.42 -2.01
CA VAL A 46 4.19 -1.82 -2.84
C VAL A 46 4.31 -0.30 -2.88
N ALA A 47 4.67 0.33 -1.76
CA ALA A 47 4.92 1.76 -1.69
C ALA A 47 6.07 2.19 -2.61
N GLU A 48 7.15 1.41 -2.69
CA GLU A 48 8.23 1.60 -3.66
C GLU A 48 7.74 1.40 -5.10
N LYS A 49 7.03 0.29 -5.36
CA LYS A 49 6.50 -0.03 -6.70
C LYS A 49 5.61 1.09 -7.24
N TYR A 50 4.80 1.71 -6.39
CA TYR A 50 3.85 2.75 -6.75
C TYR A 50 4.32 4.17 -6.42
N LEU A 51 5.58 4.35 -6.02
CA LEU A 51 6.17 5.65 -5.69
C LEU A 51 5.36 6.47 -4.67
N THR A 52 4.79 5.79 -3.67
CA THR A 52 3.99 6.40 -2.60
C THR A 52 4.90 6.81 -1.45
N TYR A 53 5.57 7.96 -1.59
CA TYR A 53 6.64 8.40 -0.69
C TYR A 53 6.24 8.52 0.79
N SER A 54 5.00 8.91 1.08
CA SER A 54 4.48 8.97 2.46
C SER A 54 4.46 7.58 3.12
N ALA A 55 4.01 6.56 2.39
CA ALA A 55 4.02 5.18 2.85
C ALA A 55 5.46 4.62 2.98
N MET A 56 6.36 5.02 2.08
CA MET A 56 7.77 4.61 2.16
C MET A 56 8.44 5.10 3.45
N GLU A 57 8.27 6.37 3.80
CA GLU A 57 8.90 6.95 5.00
C GLU A 57 8.37 6.36 6.31
N ILE A 58 7.05 6.15 6.40
CA ILE A 58 6.50 5.52 7.60
C ILE A 58 6.94 4.06 7.71
N CYS A 59 6.95 3.29 6.61
CA CYS A 59 7.44 1.91 6.65
C CYS A 59 8.91 1.82 7.08
N ARG A 60 9.75 2.76 6.62
CA ARG A 60 11.15 2.85 7.05
C ARG A 60 11.25 3.01 8.58
N SER A 61 10.42 3.87 9.15
CA SER A 61 10.41 4.15 10.60
C SER A 61 9.99 2.95 11.48
N PHE A 62 9.31 1.94 10.93
CA PHE A 62 8.93 0.71 11.62
C PHE A 62 9.89 -0.46 11.39
N ILE A 63 10.70 -0.41 10.33
CA ILE A 63 11.59 -1.50 9.92
C ILE A 63 13.04 -1.28 10.40
N GLU A 64 13.49 -0.03 10.49
CA GLU A 64 14.79 0.37 11.05
C GLU A 64 14.78 0.44 12.59
#